data_AF-L0AWC0-F1
#
_entry.id   AF-L0AWC0-F1
#
_cell.length_a   1.000
_cell.length_b   1.000
_cell.length_c   1.000
_cell.angle_alpha   90.00
_cell.angle_beta   90.00
_cell.angle_gamma   90.00
#
_symmetry.space_group_name_H-M   'P 1'
#
loop_
_entity.id
_entity.type
_entity.pdbx_description
1 polymer ?
#
loop_
_entity_poly.entity_id
_entity_poly.type
_entity_poly.pdbx_seq_one_letter_code
_entity_poly.pdbx_strand_id
1 'polypeptide(L)'
;MNKLYKHLGVSIKGGYLSYCLIFEDKLSKVGCVSLKCSSEDHVQKIGSALALLKHDGTQNPDPSSWAVAIQSDLIMPRSYTQSVRLYNMCRLRSIVECHCNSLFGVKPVFVKERELHQIIAKVTKSKISNHEDLLSYAKKKLNNYFGSVNSNQLSSIAVAWASAISVKRMVEIESLKLDEKIMSTIEQKIKQDKIVKGLVQSLEQEIDQTTEKEIQGVLKSRINKLVDYYIQQMV
;
A
#
# COMPACT_ATOMS: atom_id res chain seq x y z
N MET A 1 7.41 -22.63 -0.94
CA MET A 1 7.77 -22.00 -2.23
C MET A 1 7.57 -20.51 -2.08
N ASN A 2 8.62 -19.69 -2.18
CA ASN A 2 8.47 -18.25 -2.25
C ASN A 2 7.79 -17.91 -3.57
N LYS A 3 6.50 -17.55 -3.54
CA LYS A 3 5.86 -16.98 -4.72
C LYS A 3 6.60 -15.69 -5.06
N LEU A 4 7.04 -15.57 -6.31
CA LEU A 4 7.68 -14.38 -6.83
C LEU A 4 6.62 -13.29 -6.97
N TYR A 5 6.46 -12.46 -5.95
CA TYR A 5 5.47 -11.39 -5.93
C TYR A 5 5.95 -10.17 -6.73
N LYS A 6 5.05 -9.66 -7.57
CA LYS A 6 5.16 -8.40 -8.32
C LYS A 6 4.39 -7.32 -7.55
N HIS A 7 5.10 -6.29 -7.11
CA HIS A 7 4.53 -5.20 -6.32
C HIS A 7 4.46 -3.94 -7.16
N LEU A 8 3.23 -3.52 -7.49
CA LEU A 8 2.97 -2.38 -8.34
C LEU A 8 2.38 -1.23 -7.52
N GLY A 9 3.07 -0.10 -7.51
CA GLY A 9 2.50 1.15 -7.02
C GLY A 9 2.07 2.04 -8.18
N VAL A 10 0.90 2.65 -8.05
CA VAL A 10 0.32 3.55 -9.04
C VAL A 10 -0.07 4.87 -8.38
N SER A 11 0.22 5.99 -9.05
CA SER A 11 -0.15 7.33 -8.61
C SER A 11 -0.85 8.07 -9.74
N ILE A 12 -1.87 8.86 -9.38
CA ILE A 12 -2.53 9.81 -10.27
C ILE A 12 -2.33 11.19 -9.65
N LYS A 13 -1.32 11.94 -10.10
CA LYS A 13 -0.97 13.26 -9.50
C LYS A 13 -0.40 14.19 -10.57
N GLY A 14 -0.72 15.47 -10.48
CA GLY A 14 -0.19 16.50 -11.40
C GLY A 14 -0.56 16.31 -12.88
N GLY A 15 -1.64 15.58 -13.18
CA GLY A 15 -2.04 15.26 -14.55
C GLY A 15 -1.25 14.10 -15.18
N TYR A 16 -0.61 13.27 -14.37
CA TYR A 16 0.11 12.07 -14.80
C TYR A 16 -0.43 10.83 -14.13
N LEU A 17 -0.40 9.71 -14.85
CA LEU A 17 -0.40 8.37 -14.29
C LEU A 17 1.06 7.94 -14.14
N SER A 18 1.53 7.72 -12.91
CA SER A 18 2.86 7.17 -12.66
C SER A 18 2.76 5.77 -12.10
N TYR A 19 3.76 4.95 -12.41
CA TYR A 19 3.84 3.57 -11.97
C TYR A 19 5.25 3.23 -11.50
N CYS A 20 5.32 2.28 -10.57
CA CYS A 20 6.56 1.70 -10.08
C CYS A 20 6.33 0.21 -9.82
N LEU A 21 7.08 -0.65 -10.50
CA LEU A 21 7.03 -2.10 -10.36
C LEU A 21 8.31 -2.58 -9.68
N ILE A 22 8.14 -3.23 -8.53
CA ILE A 22 9.19 -3.95 -7.82
C ILE A 22 8.96 -5.45 -8.06
N PHE A 23 10.00 -6.15 -8.48
CA PHE A 23 10.01 -7.59 -8.70
C PHE A 23 11.32 -8.15 -8.14
N GLU A 24 11.24 -9.20 -7.33
CA GLU A 24 12.43 -9.81 -6.68
C GLU A 24 13.30 -8.78 -5.93
N ASP A 25 12.68 -7.91 -5.15
CA ASP A 25 13.34 -6.82 -4.40
C ASP A 25 14.09 -5.80 -5.26
N LYS A 26 13.96 -5.87 -6.58
CA LYS A 26 14.60 -4.95 -7.54
C LYS A 26 13.55 -4.08 -8.21
N LEU A 27 13.94 -2.85 -8.50
CA LEU A 27 13.12 -1.97 -9.32
C LEU A 27 13.17 -2.47 -10.77
N SER A 28 12.03 -2.95 -11.26
CA SER A 28 11.90 -3.54 -12.60
C SER A 28 11.48 -2.49 -13.63
N LYS A 29 10.39 -1.76 -13.36
CA LYS A 29 9.87 -0.72 -14.25
C LYS A 29 9.42 0.47 -13.44
N VAL A 30 9.65 1.66 -13.96
CA VAL A 30 9.21 2.89 -13.31
C VAL A 30 9.00 3.93 -14.41
N GLY A 31 7.96 4.76 -14.29
CA GLY A 31 7.59 5.66 -15.37
C GLY A 31 6.35 6.46 -15.10
N CYS A 32 6.04 7.36 -16.02
CA CYS A 32 4.83 8.16 -15.99
C CYS A 32 4.31 8.45 -17.40
N VAL A 33 3.00 8.56 -17.53
CA VAL A 33 2.31 8.94 -18.77
C VAL A 33 1.43 10.15 -18.50
N SER A 34 1.47 11.12 -19.41
CA SER A 34 0.62 12.31 -19.34
C SER A 34 -0.84 11.94 -19.58
N LEU A 35 -1.71 12.38 -18.67
CA LEU A 35 -3.17 12.34 -18.79
C LEU A 35 -3.74 13.67 -19.28
N LYS A 36 -2.92 14.55 -19.86
CA LYS A 36 -3.39 15.75 -20.55
C LYS A 36 -3.97 15.35 -21.91
N CYS A 37 -5.21 14.89 -21.90
CA CYS A 37 -6.00 14.51 -23.09
C CYS A 37 -7.49 14.62 -22.81
N SER A 38 -8.30 14.29 -23.81
CA SER A 38 -9.75 14.23 -23.65
C SER A 38 -10.15 13.19 -22.60
N SER A 39 -11.35 13.35 -22.02
CA SER A 39 -11.90 12.41 -21.04
C SER A 39 -11.96 10.97 -21.56
N GLU A 40 -12.28 10.84 -22.84
CA GLU A 40 -12.52 9.58 -23.56
C GLU A 40 -11.22 8.80 -23.77
N ASP A 41 -10.11 9.50 -24.04
CA ASP A 41 -8.79 8.87 -24.27
C ASP A 41 -8.17 8.26 -23.01
N HIS A 42 -8.65 8.63 -21.80
CA HIS A 42 -8.05 8.15 -20.55
C HIS A 42 -8.11 6.64 -20.40
N VAL A 43 -9.21 6.00 -20.84
CA VAL A 43 -9.38 4.55 -20.73
C VAL A 43 -8.27 3.83 -21.51
N GLN A 44 -8.06 4.23 -22.76
CA GLN A 44 -7.04 3.63 -23.62
C GLN A 44 -5.63 3.96 -23.14
N LYS A 45 -5.35 5.22 -22.75
CA LYS A 45 -4.01 5.61 -22.28
C LYS A 45 -3.60 4.90 -20.99
N ILE A 46 -4.50 4.84 -20.01
CA ILE A 46 -4.26 4.14 -18.74
C ILE A 46 -4.08 2.64 -19.02
N GLY A 47 -4.98 2.05 -19.81
CA GLY A 47 -4.90 0.63 -20.17
C GLY A 47 -3.59 0.27 -20.86
N SER A 48 -3.17 1.08 -21.85
CA SER A 48 -1.90 0.88 -22.56
C SER A 48 -0.70 0.98 -21.62
N ALA A 49 -0.68 2.00 -20.73
CA ALA A 49 0.39 2.18 -19.77
C ALA A 49 0.52 1.00 -18.80
N LEU A 50 -0.60 0.47 -18.29
CA LEU A 50 -0.60 -0.67 -17.38
C LEU A 50 -0.30 -1.99 -18.11
N ALA A 51 -0.75 -2.16 -19.35
CA ALA A 51 -0.45 -3.34 -20.16
C ALA A 51 1.05 -3.51 -20.41
N LEU A 52 1.81 -2.41 -20.55
CA LEU A 52 3.27 -2.44 -20.65
C LEU A 52 3.97 -3.04 -19.42
N LEU A 53 3.30 -3.09 -18.27
CA LEU A 53 3.86 -3.62 -17.02
C LEU A 53 3.72 -5.14 -16.93
N LYS A 54 2.85 -5.75 -17.74
CA LYS A 54 2.74 -7.20 -17.84
C LYS A 54 4.08 -7.74 -18.33
N HIS A 55 4.84 -8.33 -17.43
CA HIS A 55 6.24 -8.67 -17.69
C HIS A 55 6.42 -9.92 -18.57
N ASP A 56 5.35 -10.66 -18.81
CA ASP A 56 5.39 -11.95 -19.50
C ASP A 56 4.23 -12.00 -20.48
N GLY A 57 4.48 -12.44 -21.71
CA GLY A 57 3.46 -12.68 -22.74
C GLY A 57 2.43 -13.77 -22.37
N THR A 58 2.34 -14.17 -21.11
CA THR A 58 1.34 -15.08 -20.59
C THR A 58 -0.02 -14.38 -20.55
N GLN A 59 -0.97 -14.90 -21.31
CA GLN A 59 -2.30 -14.27 -21.44
C GLN A 59 -3.03 -14.16 -20.10
N ASN A 60 -2.74 -15.03 -19.13
CA ASN A 60 -3.35 -15.03 -17.80
C ASN A 60 -2.28 -14.85 -16.69
N PRO A 61 -2.14 -13.65 -16.11
CA PRO A 61 -1.34 -13.48 -14.90
C PRO A 61 -2.01 -14.22 -13.75
N ASP A 62 -1.23 -14.98 -12.98
CA ASP A 62 -1.71 -15.54 -11.71
C ASP A 62 -2.01 -14.36 -10.75
N PRO A 63 -3.27 -14.13 -10.36
CA PRO A 63 -3.64 -13.04 -9.46
C PRO A 63 -2.89 -13.11 -8.13
N SER A 64 -2.53 -14.31 -7.71
CA SER A 64 -1.80 -14.54 -6.46
C SER A 64 -0.31 -14.17 -6.53
N SER A 65 0.17 -13.69 -7.68
CA SER A 65 1.53 -13.17 -7.88
C SER A 65 1.61 -11.64 -7.94
N TRP A 66 0.48 -10.93 -7.89
CA TRP A 66 0.44 -9.47 -7.98
C TRP A 66 -0.10 -8.83 -6.72
N ALA A 67 0.48 -7.70 -6.35
CA ALA A 67 -0.09 -6.81 -5.36
C ALA A 67 0.01 -5.38 -5.88
N VAL A 68 -1.13 -4.68 -5.93
CA VAL A 68 -1.21 -3.32 -6.49
C VAL A 68 -1.65 -2.36 -5.40
N ALA A 69 -0.99 -1.21 -5.29
CA ALA A 69 -1.42 -0.11 -4.43
C ALA A 69 -1.62 1.21 -5.19
N ILE A 70 -2.62 1.97 -4.76
CA ILE A 70 -2.94 3.31 -5.27
C ILE A 70 -3.00 4.28 -4.09
N GLN A 71 -2.39 5.47 -4.24
CA GLN A 71 -2.53 6.55 -3.25
C GLN A 71 -4.00 6.97 -3.12
N SER A 72 -4.52 7.03 -1.89
CA SER A 72 -5.95 7.14 -1.62
C SER A 72 -6.44 8.50 -1.12
N ASP A 73 -5.66 9.57 -1.16
CA ASP A 73 -6.13 10.82 -0.55
C ASP A 73 -7.37 11.35 -1.27
N LEU A 74 -8.39 11.66 -0.48
CA LEU A 74 -9.61 12.29 -0.90
C LEU A 74 -9.60 13.70 -0.30
N ILE A 75 -9.61 14.69 -1.17
CA ILE A 75 -9.79 16.08 -0.76
C ILE A 75 -11.29 16.24 -0.48
N MET A 76 -11.65 16.63 0.75
CA MET A 76 -13.00 17.09 1.06
C MET A 76 -13.28 18.38 0.27
N PRO A 77 -14.20 18.37 -0.70
CA PRO A 77 -14.39 19.52 -1.57
C PRO A 77 -15.12 20.63 -0.81
N ARG A 78 -14.54 21.83 -0.79
CA ARG A 78 -15.10 23.05 -0.20
C ARG A 78 -15.54 24.07 -1.26
N SER A 79 -15.35 23.75 -2.54
CA SER A 79 -15.74 24.59 -3.67
C SER A 79 -16.07 23.74 -4.90
N TYR A 80 -16.81 24.31 -5.84
CA TYR A 80 -17.15 23.65 -7.11
C TYR A 80 -15.90 23.15 -7.86
N THR A 81 -14.87 23.98 -7.95
CA THR A 81 -13.59 23.60 -8.59
C THR A 81 -12.94 22.40 -7.90
N GLN A 82 -13.03 22.31 -6.57
CA GLN A 82 -12.53 21.14 -5.85
C GLN A 82 -13.40 19.90 -6.07
N SER A 83 -14.72 20.05 -6.17
CA SER A 83 -15.64 18.96 -6.53
C SER A 83 -15.33 18.40 -7.92
N VAL A 84 -15.09 19.26 -8.92
CA VAL A 84 -14.71 18.84 -10.28
C VAL A 84 -13.37 18.10 -10.28
N ARG A 85 -12.38 18.56 -9.50
CA ARG A 85 -11.10 17.86 -9.34
C ARG A 85 -11.28 16.50 -8.67
N LEU A 86 -12.09 16.41 -7.62
CA LEU A 86 -12.40 15.17 -6.93
C LEU A 86 -13.10 14.18 -7.86
N TYR A 87 -14.13 14.62 -8.60
CA TYR A 87 -14.82 13.82 -9.60
C TYR A 87 -13.85 13.23 -10.62
N ASN A 88 -12.98 14.07 -11.19
CA ASN A 88 -11.98 13.61 -12.16
C ASN A 88 -11.00 12.61 -11.56
N MET A 89 -10.56 12.83 -10.32
CA MET A 89 -9.70 11.89 -9.60
C MET A 89 -10.38 10.55 -9.37
N CYS A 90 -11.63 10.55 -8.90
CA CYS A 90 -12.41 9.32 -8.70
C CYS A 90 -12.60 8.57 -10.03
N ARG A 91 -12.98 9.28 -11.11
CA ARG A 91 -13.13 8.70 -12.44
C ARG A 91 -11.85 8.03 -12.92
N LEU A 92 -10.71 8.72 -12.82
CA LEU A 92 -9.41 8.15 -13.23
C LEU A 92 -9.01 6.95 -12.36
N ARG A 93 -9.25 7.01 -11.05
CA ARG A 93 -9.02 5.88 -10.13
C ARG A 93 -9.86 4.67 -10.51
N SER A 94 -11.15 4.85 -10.77
CA SER A 94 -12.02 3.75 -11.20
C SER A 94 -11.53 3.11 -12.50
N ILE A 95 -11.04 3.91 -13.46
CA ILE A 95 -10.42 3.37 -14.68
C ILE A 95 -9.18 2.52 -14.35
N VAL A 96 -8.31 3.01 -13.46
CA VAL A 96 -7.13 2.24 -13.00
C VAL A 96 -7.56 0.95 -12.30
N GLU A 97 -8.53 0.99 -11.39
CA GLU A 97 -9.04 -0.19 -10.69
C GLU A 97 -9.58 -1.24 -11.65
N CYS A 98 -10.40 -0.84 -12.62
CA CYS A 98 -10.92 -1.74 -13.65
C CYS A 98 -9.81 -2.39 -14.45
N HIS A 99 -8.79 -1.62 -14.86
CA HIS A 99 -7.63 -2.15 -15.58
C HIS A 99 -6.74 -3.04 -14.71
N CYS A 100 -6.55 -2.73 -13.43
CA CYS A 100 -5.81 -3.60 -12.54
C CYS A 100 -6.51 -4.95 -12.34
N ASN A 101 -7.83 -4.93 -12.21
CA ASN A 101 -8.61 -6.16 -12.12
C ASN A 101 -8.56 -6.98 -13.42
N SER A 102 -8.67 -6.34 -14.59
CA SER A 102 -8.64 -7.04 -15.88
C SER A 102 -7.24 -7.52 -16.28
N LEU A 103 -6.20 -6.72 -16.02
CA LEU A 103 -4.83 -7.01 -16.45
C LEU A 103 -4.03 -7.83 -15.45
N PHE A 104 -4.30 -7.71 -14.15
CA PHE A 104 -3.52 -8.35 -13.10
C PHE A 104 -4.36 -9.27 -12.20
N GLY A 105 -5.69 -9.30 -12.39
CA GLY A 105 -6.59 -10.12 -11.59
C GLY A 105 -6.74 -9.65 -10.14
N VAL A 106 -6.28 -8.43 -9.80
CA VAL A 106 -6.24 -7.95 -8.42
C VAL A 106 -6.94 -6.61 -8.26
N LYS A 107 -7.68 -6.49 -7.16
CA LYS A 107 -8.21 -5.21 -6.71
C LYS A 107 -7.11 -4.41 -6.00
N PRO A 108 -6.82 -3.17 -6.43
CA PRO A 108 -5.81 -2.36 -5.78
C PRO A 108 -6.13 -2.04 -4.32
N VAL A 109 -5.09 -2.02 -3.49
CA VAL A 109 -5.16 -1.53 -2.11
C VAL A 109 -4.96 -0.02 -2.10
N PHE A 110 -5.81 0.67 -1.36
CA PHE A 110 -5.75 2.11 -1.20
C PHE A 110 -4.90 2.49 0.01
N VAL A 111 -3.83 3.26 -0.20
CA VAL A 111 -2.90 3.67 0.87
C VAL A 111 -2.94 5.18 1.05
N LYS A 112 -3.17 5.64 2.29
CA LYS A 112 -3.21 7.07 2.61
C LYS A 112 -1.80 7.66 2.59
N GLU A 113 -1.64 8.93 2.24
CA GLU A 113 -0.30 9.54 2.15
C GLU A 113 0.45 9.56 3.49
N ARG A 114 -0.26 9.73 4.62
CA ARG A 114 0.34 9.61 5.95
C ARG A 114 0.92 8.21 6.21
N GLU A 115 0.22 7.16 5.77
CA GLU A 115 0.68 5.78 5.91
C GLU A 115 1.88 5.52 5.01
N LEU A 116 1.90 6.07 3.79
CA LEU A 116 3.06 6.00 2.89
C LEU A 116 4.31 6.57 3.59
N HIS A 117 4.25 7.79 4.13
CA HIS A 117 5.41 8.40 4.80
C HIS A 117 5.94 7.55 5.95
N GLN A 118 5.05 7.05 6.81
CA GLN A 118 5.43 6.19 7.94
C GLN A 118 6.08 4.89 7.50
N ILE A 119 5.54 4.24 6.46
CA ILE A 119 6.08 2.99 5.94
C ILE A 119 7.46 3.23 5.32
N ILE A 120 7.60 4.24 4.47
CA ILE A 120 8.90 4.52 3.83
C ILE A 120 9.94 4.92 4.87
N ALA A 121 9.58 5.76 5.85
CA ALA A 121 10.49 6.12 6.95
C ALA A 121 11.03 4.89 7.69
N LYS A 122 10.15 3.92 8.01
CA LYS A 122 10.52 2.66 8.68
C LYS A 122 11.42 1.79 7.79
N VAL A 123 10.99 1.52 6.55
CA VAL A 123 11.71 0.63 5.62
C VAL A 123 13.09 1.18 5.27
N THR A 124 13.18 2.49 5.08
CA THR A 124 14.43 3.14 4.66
C THR A 124 15.29 3.64 5.81
N LYS A 125 14.83 3.49 7.06
CA LYS A 125 15.45 4.07 8.28
C LYS A 125 15.78 5.56 8.12
N SER A 126 14.97 6.28 7.36
CA SER A 126 15.16 7.69 7.01
C SER A 126 14.05 8.56 7.60
N LYS A 127 14.36 9.82 7.91
CA LYS A 127 13.36 10.78 8.39
C LYS A 127 12.50 11.22 7.20
N ILE A 128 11.32 10.61 7.06
CA ILE A 128 10.31 10.99 6.07
C ILE A 128 9.01 11.28 6.82
N SER A 129 8.69 12.57 6.92
CA SER A 129 7.52 13.05 7.67
C SER A 129 6.46 13.66 6.76
N ASN A 130 6.87 14.15 5.60
CA ASN A 130 6.03 14.89 4.67
C ASN A 130 6.36 14.54 3.21
N HIS A 131 5.58 15.13 2.29
CA HIS A 131 5.71 14.88 0.84
C HIS A 131 7.03 15.40 0.25
N GLU A 132 7.60 16.48 0.80
CA GLU A 132 8.88 17.04 0.33
C GLU A 132 10.07 16.14 0.72
N ASP A 133 10.04 15.58 1.94
CA ASP A 133 11.02 14.59 2.40
C ASP A 133 10.98 13.37 1.48
N LEU A 134 9.77 12.87 1.16
CA LEU A 134 9.57 11.75 0.26
C LEU A 134 10.14 12.04 -1.13
N LEU A 135 9.83 13.22 -1.68
CA LEU A 135 10.34 13.70 -2.96
C LEU A 135 11.87 13.74 -3.00
N SER A 136 12.50 14.34 -2.00
CA SER A 136 13.95 14.46 -1.89
C SER A 136 14.62 13.08 -1.82
N TYR A 137 14.03 12.18 -1.03
CA TYR A 137 14.53 10.81 -0.90
C TYR A 137 14.36 10.01 -2.20
N ALA A 138 13.18 10.05 -2.80
CA ALA A 138 12.88 9.39 -4.06
C ALA A 138 13.78 9.89 -5.19
N LYS A 139 14.02 11.21 -5.27
CA LYS A 139 14.96 11.79 -6.24
C LYS A 139 16.34 11.18 -6.13
N LYS A 140 16.89 11.04 -4.90
CA LYS A 140 18.22 10.42 -4.69
C LYS A 140 18.23 8.94 -5.09
N LYS A 141 17.15 8.19 -4.83
CA LYS A 141 17.08 6.75 -5.12
C LYS A 141 16.78 6.41 -6.58
N LEU A 142 15.94 7.21 -7.23
CA LEU A 142 15.43 6.95 -8.57
C LEU A 142 16.17 7.72 -9.66
N ASN A 143 17.15 8.57 -9.31
CA ASN A 143 17.88 9.41 -10.27
C ASN A 143 18.49 8.62 -11.43
N ASN A 144 18.86 7.35 -11.20
CA ASN A 144 19.47 6.51 -12.23
C ASN A 144 18.44 5.92 -13.22
N TYR A 145 17.15 5.98 -12.91
CA TYR A 145 16.08 5.38 -13.72
C TYR A 145 15.37 6.40 -14.60
N PHE A 146 15.60 7.69 -14.38
CA PHE A 146 14.97 8.78 -15.11
C PHE A 146 15.97 9.89 -15.38
N GLY A 147 15.94 10.42 -16.61
CA GLY A 147 16.67 11.65 -16.93
C GLY A 147 16.03 12.88 -16.30
N SER A 148 16.06 14.01 -17.00
CA SER A 148 15.38 15.23 -16.54
C SER A 148 13.86 15.08 -16.55
N VAL A 149 13.26 14.81 -15.40
CA VAL A 149 11.81 14.85 -15.18
C VAL A 149 11.40 16.18 -14.55
N ASN A 150 10.22 16.70 -14.92
CA ASN A 150 9.69 17.89 -14.26
C ASN A 150 9.21 17.58 -12.84
N SER A 151 9.00 18.63 -12.03
CA SER A 151 8.60 18.50 -10.62
C SER A 151 7.30 17.71 -10.42
N ASN A 152 6.32 17.87 -11.33
CA ASN A 152 5.04 17.16 -11.26
C ASN A 152 5.19 15.67 -11.56
N GLN A 153 6.00 15.31 -12.56
CA GLN A 153 6.34 13.93 -12.88
C GLN A 153 7.07 13.27 -11.72
N LEU A 154 8.11 13.94 -11.18
CA LEU A 154 8.87 13.43 -10.04
C LEU A 154 7.98 13.22 -8.81
N SER A 155 7.06 14.15 -8.53
CA SER A 155 6.07 14.05 -7.46
C SER A 155 5.16 12.84 -7.61
N SER A 156 4.63 12.59 -8.80
CA SER A 156 3.77 11.43 -9.05
C SER A 156 4.57 10.11 -9.03
N ILE A 157 5.79 10.08 -9.56
CA ILE A 157 6.69 8.92 -9.53
C ILE A 157 7.09 8.57 -8.09
N ALA A 158 7.44 9.56 -7.27
CA ALA A 158 7.83 9.34 -5.88
C ALA A 158 6.71 8.68 -5.07
N VAL A 159 5.46 9.10 -5.29
CA VAL A 159 4.28 8.47 -4.70
C VAL A 159 4.11 7.04 -5.22
N ALA A 160 4.18 6.82 -6.54
CA ALA A 160 4.03 5.48 -7.11
C ALA A 160 5.08 4.52 -6.55
N TRP A 161 6.32 4.97 -6.42
CA TRP A 161 7.39 4.23 -5.77
C TRP A 161 7.11 3.92 -4.30
N ALA A 162 6.65 4.92 -3.53
CA ALA A 162 6.26 4.71 -2.14
C ALA A 162 5.12 3.69 -2.02
N SER A 163 4.09 3.78 -2.87
CA SER A 163 2.98 2.83 -2.90
C SER A 163 3.44 1.40 -3.22
N ALA A 164 4.41 1.22 -4.13
CA ALA A 164 4.98 -0.09 -4.45
C ALA A 164 5.69 -0.72 -3.23
N ILE A 165 6.50 0.07 -2.51
CA ILE A 165 7.14 -0.38 -1.27
C ILE A 165 6.10 -0.68 -0.19
N SER A 166 5.07 0.15 -0.07
CA SER A 166 4.02 -0.07 0.92
C SER A 166 3.25 -1.36 0.69
N VAL A 167 2.85 -1.65 -0.55
CA VAL A 167 2.15 -2.91 -0.84
C VAL A 167 3.04 -4.12 -0.67
N LYS A 168 4.33 -3.99 -1.01
CA LYS A 168 5.33 -5.02 -0.71
C LYS A 168 5.37 -5.34 0.78
N ARG A 169 5.53 -4.31 1.61
CA ARG A 169 5.57 -4.45 3.06
C ARG A 169 4.29 -5.06 3.62
N MET A 170 3.13 -4.72 3.07
CA MET A 170 1.85 -5.33 3.45
C MET A 170 1.81 -6.82 3.13
N VAL A 171 2.26 -7.23 1.93
CA VAL A 171 2.33 -8.65 1.56
C VAL A 171 3.31 -9.41 2.44
N GLU A 172 4.48 -8.85 2.76
CA GLU A 172 5.45 -9.44 3.68
C GLU A 172 4.81 -9.68 5.07
N ILE A 173 4.14 -8.66 5.62
CA ILE A 173 3.42 -8.76 6.92
C ILE A 173 2.33 -9.83 6.89
N GLU A 174 1.49 -9.84 5.86
CA GLU A 174 0.41 -10.84 5.73
C GLU A 174 0.98 -12.25 5.53
N SER A 175 2.09 -12.40 4.80
CA SER A 175 2.78 -13.69 4.67
C SER A 175 3.28 -14.21 6.03
N LEU A 176 3.78 -13.34 6.91
CA LEU A 176 4.19 -13.76 8.26
C LEU A 176 3.00 -14.15 9.14
N LYS A 177 1.84 -13.51 8.97
CA LYS A 177 0.60 -13.89 9.69
C LYS A 177 0.10 -15.28 9.30
N LEU A 178 0.42 -15.73 8.08
CA LEU A 178 0.06 -17.06 7.58
C LEU A 178 1.08 -18.14 7.95
N ASP A 179 2.24 -17.78 8.49
CA ASP A 179 3.24 -18.74 8.95
C ASP A 179 2.90 -19.24 10.36
N GLU A 180 2.48 -20.51 10.45
CA GLU A 180 2.07 -21.15 11.70
C GLU A 180 3.17 -21.18 12.76
N LYS A 181 4.44 -21.33 12.37
CA LYS A 181 5.55 -21.36 13.33
C LYS A 181 5.80 -19.98 13.93
N ILE A 182 5.72 -18.96 13.08
CA ILE A 182 5.85 -17.57 13.51
C ILE A 182 4.67 -17.21 14.42
N MET A 183 3.45 -17.53 14.01
CA MET A 183 2.26 -17.24 14.80
C MET A 183 2.24 -17.99 16.14
N SER A 184 2.70 -19.24 16.18
CA SER A 184 2.86 -19.98 17.44
C SER A 184 3.87 -19.31 18.38
N THR A 185 4.99 -18.82 17.84
CA THR A 185 5.99 -18.06 18.62
C THR A 185 5.41 -16.75 19.17
N ILE A 186 4.63 -16.04 18.35
CA ILE A 186 3.96 -14.80 18.75
C ILE A 186 2.90 -15.09 19.83
N GLU A 187 2.12 -16.14 19.67
CA GLU A 187 1.12 -16.56 20.64
C GLU A 187 1.75 -16.86 22.00
N GLN A 188 2.88 -17.55 22.04
CA GLN A 188 3.62 -17.80 23.29
C GLN A 188 4.06 -16.50 23.97
N LYS A 189 4.57 -15.53 23.21
CA LYS A 189 4.94 -14.20 23.75
C LYS A 189 3.72 -13.44 24.27
N ILE A 190 2.60 -13.49 23.56
CA ILE A 190 1.34 -12.83 23.97
C ILE A 190 0.80 -13.45 25.26
N LYS A 191 0.84 -14.79 25.40
CA LYS A 191 0.46 -15.48 26.64
C LYS A 191 1.33 -15.09 27.83
N GLN A 192 2.52 -14.54 27.61
CA GLN A 192 3.41 -14.02 28.66
C GLN A 192 3.19 -12.53 28.98
N ASP A 193 2.43 -11.80 28.17
CA ASP A 193 2.14 -10.37 28.39
C ASP A 193 1.33 -10.16 29.67
N LYS A 194 1.82 -9.29 30.55
CA LYS A 194 1.22 -9.05 31.87
C LYS A 194 -0.20 -8.49 31.79
N ILE A 195 -0.49 -7.64 30.79
CA ILE A 195 -1.82 -7.05 30.61
C ILE A 195 -2.78 -8.11 30.09
N VAL A 196 -2.36 -8.92 29.12
CA VAL A 196 -3.14 -10.06 28.62
C VAL A 196 -3.47 -11.03 29.76
N LYS A 197 -2.48 -11.43 30.57
CA LYS A 197 -2.72 -12.30 31.73
C LYS A 197 -3.71 -11.70 32.72
N GLY A 198 -3.56 -10.42 33.05
CA GLY A 198 -4.46 -9.72 33.95
C GLY A 198 -5.89 -9.69 33.42
N LEU A 199 -6.08 -9.37 32.13
CA LEU A 199 -7.39 -9.35 31.49
C LEU A 199 -8.05 -10.73 31.42
N VAL A 200 -7.27 -11.80 31.17
CA VAL A 200 -7.78 -13.18 31.20
C VAL A 200 -8.24 -13.56 32.61
N GLN A 201 -7.44 -13.24 33.64
CA GLN A 201 -7.83 -13.49 35.03
C GLN A 201 -9.09 -12.70 35.44
N SER A 202 -9.19 -11.44 35.03
CA SER A 202 -10.40 -10.65 35.26
C SER A 202 -11.62 -11.24 34.55
N LEU A 203 -11.45 -11.76 33.33
CA LEU A 203 -12.52 -12.42 32.58
C LEU A 203 -13.01 -13.70 33.27
N GLU A 204 -12.10 -14.51 33.81
CA GLU A 204 -12.43 -15.76 34.52
C GLU A 204 -13.21 -15.53 35.81
N GLN A 205 -13.15 -14.32 36.37
CA GLN A 205 -13.80 -13.95 37.64
C GLN A 205 -15.05 -13.10 37.44
N GLU A 206 -15.31 -12.63 36.22
CA GLU A 206 -16.42 -11.72 35.93
C GLU A 206 -17.74 -12.48 35.81
N ILE A 207 -18.79 -11.91 36.41
CA ILE A 207 -20.14 -12.49 36.46
C ILE A 207 -21.12 -11.61 35.69
N ASP A 208 -20.83 -10.30 35.57
CA ASP A 208 -21.63 -9.39 34.78
C ASP A 208 -21.33 -9.52 33.28
N GLN A 209 -22.34 -9.93 32.52
CA GLN A 209 -22.22 -10.16 31.07
C GLN A 209 -21.86 -8.92 30.25
N THR A 210 -22.15 -7.71 30.76
CA THR A 210 -21.81 -6.46 30.06
C THR A 210 -20.33 -6.19 30.20
N THR A 211 -19.82 -6.28 31.43
CA THR A 211 -18.41 -6.10 31.79
C THR A 211 -17.54 -7.18 31.15
N GLU A 212 -18.02 -8.43 31.10
CA GLU A 212 -17.36 -9.53 30.40
C GLU A 212 -17.10 -9.19 28.93
N LYS A 213 -18.10 -8.67 28.21
CA LYS A 213 -17.97 -8.28 26.80
C LYS A 213 -16.99 -7.13 26.61
N GLU A 214 -16.97 -6.16 27.52
CA GLU A 214 -16.01 -5.07 27.48
C GLU A 214 -14.57 -5.58 27.66
N ILE A 215 -14.34 -6.45 28.64
CA ILE A 215 -13.04 -7.08 28.89
C ILE A 215 -12.61 -7.90 27.66
N GLN A 216 -13.51 -8.69 27.05
CA GLN A 216 -13.22 -9.42 25.81
C GLN A 216 -12.83 -8.46 24.66
N GLY A 217 -13.52 -7.33 24.53
CA GLY A 217 -13.22 -6.30 23.55
C GLY A 217 -11.82 -5.70 23.74
N VAL A 218 -11.47 -5.35 24.98
CA VAL A 218 -10.14 -4.83 25.34
C VAL A 218 -9.06 -5.88 25.12
N LEU A 219 -9.30 -7.12 25.53
CA LEU A 219 -8.38 -8.24 25.35
C LEU A 219 -8.10 -8.49 23.86
N LYS A 220 -9.14 -8.57 23.03
CA LYS A 220 -9.01 -8.73 21.58
C LYS A 220 -8.22 -7.58 20.95
N SER A 221 -8.49 -6.34 21.36
CA SER A 221 -7.76 -5.16 20.89
C SER A 221 -6.28 -5.21 21.29
N ARG A 222 -5.97 -5.61 22.53
CA ARG A 222 -4.60 -5.76 23.03
C ARG A 222 -3.84 -6.85 22.29
N ILE A 223 -4.45 -8.02 22.10
CA ILE A 223 -3.86 -9.15 21.36
C ILE A 223 -3.54 -8.71 19.93
N ASN A 224 -4.49 -8.09 19.21
CA ASN A 224 -4.26 -7.62 17.85
C ASN A 224 -3.08 -6.63 17.77
N LYS A 225 -3.00 -5.66 18.69
CA LYS A 225 -1.87 -4.72 18.75
C LYS A 225 -0.53 -5.42 19.02
N LEU A 226 -0.51 -6.44 19.86
CA LEU A 226 0.70 -7.21 20.15
C LEU A 226 1.13 -8.07 18.97
N VAL A 227 0.18 -8.72 18.28
CA VAL A 227 0.45 -9.45 17.04
C VAL A 227 1.09 -8.52 16.02
N ASP A 228 0.44 -7.39 15.72
CA ASP A 228 0.97 -6.41 14.76
C ASP A 228 2.33 -5.88 15.19
N TYR A 229 2.54 -5.62 16.49
CA TYR A 229 3.82 -5.17 17.02
C TYR A 229 4.93 -6.21 16.78
N TYR A 230 4.70 -7.48 17.15
CA TYR A 230 5.71 -8.52 17.01
C TYR A 230 6.01 -8.84 15.55
N ILE A 231 5.00 -8.83 14.66
CA ILE A 231 5.21 -9.02 13.22
C ILE A 231 5.99 -7.85 12.63
N GLN A 232 5.70 -6.61 13.02
CA GLN A 232 6.44 -5.45 12.55
C GLN A 232 7.93 -5.46 12.96
N GLN A 233 8.30 -6.16 14.03
CA GLN A 233 9.70 -6.31 14.45
C GLN A 233 10.47 -7.37 13.65
N MET A 234 9.76 -8.25 12.93
CA MET A 234 10.38 -9.34 12.16
C MET A 234 10.71 -8.97 10.72
N VAL A 235 10.18 -7.84 10.23
CA VAL A 235 10.38 -7.32 8.87
C VAL A 235 11.10 -5.99 8.94
#